data_AF-A0A3S2UVM2-F1
#
_entry.id   AF-A0A3S2UVM2-F1
#
_cell.length_a   1.000
_cell.length_b   1.000
_cell.length_c   1.000
_cell.angle_alpha   90.00
_cell.angle_beta   90.00
_cell.angle_gamma   90.00
#
_symmetry.space_group_name_H-M   'P 1'
#
loop_
_entity.id
_entity.type
_entity.pdbx_description
1 polymer ?
#
loop_
_entity_poly.entity_id
_entity_poly.type
_entity_poly.pdbx_seq_one_letter_code
_entity_poly.pdbx_strand_id
1 'polypeptide(L)'
;MKKTLLVLLLACFICLMLSACSLLKQDAASLYKKETPLEAEIALPASIKANAVTEIKVTLHQNGEAVNNADYVHFEVWKQDGSAKRVMEVADKQGNGVYSIKKTLSSVVLPLSSRQP
;
A
#
# COMPACT_ATOMS: atom_id res chain seq x y z
N MET A 1 16.46 57.64 20.96
CA MET A 1 15.05 57.35 21.33
C MET A 1 14.22 56.92 20.12
N LYS A 2 14.09 57.71 19.05
CA LYS A 2 13.31 57.34 17.83
C LYS A 2 13.75 56.06 17.10
N LYS A 3 15.06 55.79 16.99
CA LYS A 3 15.58 54.54 16.39
C LYS A 3 15.36 53.32 17.30
N THR A 4 15.53 53.50 18.61
CA THR A 4 15.27 52.47 19.62
C THR A 4 13.77 52.12 19.70
N LEU A 5 12.90 53.13 19.55
CA LEU A 5 11.45 52.97 19.45
C LEU A 5 11.04 52.24 18.17
N LEU A 6 11.66 52.56 17.02
CA LEU A 6 11.41 51.88 15.74
C LEU A 6 11.80 50.40 15.79
N VAL A 7 12.95 50.07 16.40
CA VAL A 7 13.42 48.69 16.58
C VAL A 7 12.49 47.89 17.49
N LEU A 8 12.00 48.49 18.58
CA LEU A 8 11.04 47.85 19.48
C LEU A 8 9.70 47.57 18.78
N LEU A 9 9.23 48.49 17.95
CA LEU A 9 7.97 48.38 17.22
C LEU A 9 8.05 47.31 16.11
N LEU A 10 9.19 47.22 15.41
CA LEU A 10 9.47 46.16 14.45
C LEU A 10 9.56 44.77 15.10
N ALA A 11 10.24 44.67 16.26
CA ALA A 11 10.31 43.43 17.01
C ALA A 11 8.93 42.96 17.50
N CYS A 12 8.09 43.88 17.97
CA CYS A 12 6.72 43.57 18.38
C CYS A 12 5.87 43.08 17.20
N PHE A 13 5.98 43.71 16.02
CA PHE A 13 5.29 43.27 14.82
C PHE A 13 5.71 41.87 14.35
N ILE A 14 7.01 41.56 14.42
CA ILE A 14 7.53 40.22 14.13
C ILE A 14 6.96 39.19 15.12
N CYS A 15 6.98 39.47 16.42
CA CYS A 15 6.40 38.58 17.43
C CYS A 15 4.91 38.31 17.23
N LEU A 16 4.14 39.30 16.76
CA LEU A 16 2.72 39.11 16.42
C LEU A 16 2.52 38.16 15.23
N MET A 17 3.38 38.21 14.22
CA MET A 17 3.33 37.34 13.04
C MET A 17 3.68 35.87 13.35
N LEU A 18 4.50 35.59 14.37
CA LEU A 18 4.82 34.20 14.76
C LEU A 18 3.65 33.47 15.45
N SER A 19 2.62 34.18 15.92
CA SER A 19 1.44 33.57 16.56
C SER A 19 0.50 32.87 15.59
N ALA A 20 0.63 33.10 14.27
CA ALA A 20 -0.21 32.49 13.25
C ALA A 20 -0.06 30.97 13.14
N CYS A 21 1.12 30.42 13.46
CA CYS A 21 1.32 28.96 13.48
C CYS A 21 0.63 28.27 14.68
N SER A 22 0.29 29.01 15.75
CA SER A 22 -0.44 28.48 16.92
C SER A 22 -1.96 28.39 16.68
N LEU A 23 -2.48 29.12 15.70
CA LEU A 23 -3.90 29.14 15.31
C LEU A 23 -4.29 28.05 14.30
N LEU A 24 -3.35 27.21 13.87
CA LEU A 24 -3.65 25.98 13.16
C LEU A 24 -4.41 25.07 14.13
N LYS A 25 -5.75 25.09 14.03
CA LYS A 25 -6.65 24.16 14.74
C LYS A 25 -6.02 22.77 14.65
N GLN A 26 -5.67 22.20 15.81
CA GLN A 26 -5.07 20.86 15.93
C GLN A 26 -5.92 19.75 15.29
N ASP A 27 -7.15 20.06 14.90
CA ASP A 27 -8.13 19.12 14.39
C ASP A 27 -8.37 19.21 12.87
N ALA A 28 -7.36 19.64 12.10
CA ALA A 28 -7.41 19.54 10.64
C ALA A 28 -7.60 18.09 10.14
N ALA A 29 -7.26 17.10 10.97
CA ALA A 29 -7.50 15.68 10.73
C ALA A 29 -8.98 15.37 10.43
N SER A 30 -9.91 16.05 11.10
CA SER A 30 -11.37 15.89 10.90
C SER A 30 -11.89 16.48 9.58
N LEU A 31 -11.11 17.36 8.94
CA LEU A 31 -11.46 17.98 7.65
C LEU A 31 -11.05 17.12 6.45
N TYR A 32 -10.23 16.09 6.67
CA TYR A 32 -9.87 15.13 5.63
C TYR A 32 -10.93 14.04 5.52
N LYS A 33 -11.23 13.63 4.28
CA LYS A 33 -12.04 12.45 4.02
C LYS A 33 -11.34 11.23 4.64
N LYS A 34 -12.06 10.51 5.50
CA LYS A 34 -11.63 9.20 5.97
C LYS A 34 -11.87 8.19 4.86
N GLU A 35 -10.79 7.67 4.29
CA GLU A 35 -10.87 6.62 3.29
C GLU A 35 -11.21 5.28 3.94
N THR A 36 -11.97 4.46 3.22
CA THR A 36 -12.24 3.05 3.55
C THR A 36 -11.47 2.19 2.56
N PRO A 37 -10.17 1.91 2.83
CA PRO A 37 -9.33 1.20 1.88
C PRO A 37 -9.86 -0.21 1.63
N LEU A 38 -9.58 -0.73 0.44
CA LEU A 38 -9.74 -2.14 0.14
C LEU A 38 -8.63 -2.91 0.84
N GLU A 39 -9.01 -3.81 1.74
CA GLU A 39 -8.13 -4.69 2.48
C GLU A 39 -8.01 -6.03 1.73
N ALA A 40 -6.79 -6.55 1.63
CA ALA A 40 -6.50 -7.80 0.96
C ALA A 40 -5.71 -8.73 1.90
N GLU A 41 -6.34 -9.83 2.31
CA GLU A 41 -5.70 -10.86 3.13
C GLU A 41 -5.29 -12.03 2.23
N ILE A 42 -3.99 -12.26 2.09
CA ILE A 42 -3.45 -13.35 1.28
C ILE A 42 -3.31 -14.59 2.15
N ALA A 43 -4.05 -15.65 1.81
CA ALA A 43 -3.94 -16.94 2.45
C ALA A 43 -3.03 -17.86 1.62
N LEU A 44 -1.88 -18.21 2.18
CA LEU A 44 -0.95 -19.18 1.63
C LEU A 44 -0.97 -20.47 2.47
N PRO A 45 -0.78 -21.65 1.85
CA PRO A 45 -0.58 -22.88 2.61
C PRO A 45 0.73 -22.81 3.41
N ALA A 46 0.80 -23.56 4.51
CA ALA A 46 1.96 -23.59 5.41
C ALA A 46 3.27 -24.01 4.71
N SER A 47 3.18 -24.77 3.62
CA SER A 47 4.30 -25.07 2.75
C SER A 47 3.84 -25.13 1.30
N ILE A 48 4.70 -24.69 0.39
CA ILE A 48 4.48 -24.81 -1.05
C ILE A 48 5.49 -25.82 -1.59
N LYS A 49 4.98 -26.89 -2.20
CA LYS A 49 5.83 -27.90 -2.85
C LYS A 49 6.16 -27.42 -4.26
N ALA A 50 7.45 -27.46 -4.58
CA ALA A 50 7.89 -27.14 -5.92
C ALA A 50 7.33 -28.12 -6.95
N ASN A 51 7.05 -27.61 -8.15
CA ASN A 51 6.50 -28.35 -9.29
C ASN A 51 5.14 -29.02 -8.99
N ALA A 52 4.44 -28.57 -7.95
CA ALA A 52 3.07 -28.97 -7.64
C ALA A 52 2.12 -27.77 -7.83
N VAL A 53 0.89 -28.05 -8.24
CA VAL A 53 -0.17 -27.05 -8.31
C VAL A 53 -0.49 -26.60 -6.88
N THR A 54 -0.40 -25.30 -6.66
CA THR A 54 -0.75 -24.64 -5.40
C THR A 54 -1.85 -23.64 -5.68
N GLU A 55 -2.89 -23.67 -4.85
CA GLU A 55 -3.92 -22.65 -4.86
C GLU A 55 -3.47 -21.48 -3.97
N ILE A 56 -3.51 -20.26 -4.51
CA ILE A 56 -3.24 -19.02 -3.78
C ILE A 56 -4.57 -18.29 -3.70
N LYS A 57 -4.95 -17.85 -2.49
CA LYS A 57 -6.21 -17.16 -2.23
C LYS A 57 -5.96 -15.78 -1.69
N VAL A 58 -6.84 -14.85 -2.05
CA VAL A 58 -6.97 -13.56 -1.40
C VAL A 58 -8.41 -13.36 -0.96
N THR A 59 -8.62 -12.85 0.23
CA THR A 59 -9.93 -12.38 0.69
C THR A 59 -9.92 -10.87 0.70
N LEU A 60 -10.89 -10.27 0.00
CA LEU A 60 -11.05 -8.84 -0.09
C LEU A 60 -12.13 -8.35 0.87
N HIS A 61 -11.78 -7.37 1.70
CA HIS A 61 -12.68 -6.71 2.63
C HIS A 61 -12.65 -5.20 2.43
N GLN A 62 -13.79 -4.53 2.60
CA GLN A 62 -13.85 -3.08 2.64
C GLN A 62 -14.92 -2.66 3.64
N ASN A 63 -14.56 -1.78 4.57
CA ASN A 63 -15.47 -1.35 5.64
C ASN A 63 -16.04 -2.53 6.48
N GLY A 64 -15.25 -3.59 6.66
CA GLY A 64 -15.65 -4.80 7.40
C GLY A 64 -16.54 -5.78 6.61
N GLU A 65 -16.88 -5.47 5.34
CA GLU A 65 -17.70 -6.34 4.49
C GLU A 65 -16.86 -7.02 3.40
N ALA A 66 -17.26 -8.22 2.99
CA ALA A 66 -16.58 -8.97 1.95
C ALA A 66 -16.90 -8.42 0.54
N VAL A 67 -15.87 -8.17 -0.26
CA VAL A 67 -16.02 -7.53 -1.59
C VAL A 67 -16.20 -8.57 -2.68
N ASN A 68 -17.43 -8.79 -3.10
CA ASN A 68 -17.79 -9.79 -4.12
C ASN A 68 -17.87 -9.24 -5.55
N ASN A 69 -17.91 -7.92 -5.72
CA ASN A 69 -18.18 -7.25 -7.00
C ASN A 69 -16.95 -6.48 -7.51
N ALA A 70 -15.74 -6.95 -7.20
CA ALA A 70 -14.54 -6.38 -7.77
C ALA A 70 -14.45 -6.76 -9.26
N ASP A 71 -14.40 -5.75 -10.13
CA ASP A 71 -14.39 -5.95 -11.58
C ASP A 71 -13.05 -6.47 -12.11
N TYR A 72 -11.96 -6.17 -11.41
CA TYR A 72 -10.59 -6.47 -11.86
C TYR A 72 -9.72 -7.01 -10.73
N VAL A 73 -9.77 -8.33 -10.51
CA VAL A 73 -8.90 -9.01 -9.54
C VAL A 73 -7.89 -9.87 -10.31
N HIS A 74 -6.62 -9.46 -10.24
CA HIS A 74 -5.52 -10.13 -10.91
C HIS A 74 -4.38 -10.39 -9.93
N PHE A 75 -3.71 -11.51 -10.12
CA PHE A 75 -2.52 -11.87 -9.36
C PHE A 75 -1.29 -11.68 -10.23
N GLU A 76 -0.26 -11.09 -9.63
CA GLU A 76 1.09 -11.10 -10.18
C GLU A 76 2.00 -11.87 -9.23
N VAL A 77 2.51 -13.02 -9.67
CA VAL A 77 3.47 -13.81 -8.89
C VAL A 77 4.86 -13.56 -9.44
N TRP A 78 5.76 -13.06 -8.58
CA TRP A 78 7.15 -12.77 -8.95
C TRP A 78 8.10 -13.30 -7.90
N LYS A 79 9.34 -13.56 -8.34
CA LYS A 79 10.44 -13.97 -7.48
C LYS A 79 11.36 -12.77 -7.26
N GLN A 80 11.86 -12.61 -6.05
CA GLN A 80 12.69 -11.45 -5.67
C GLN A 80 13.94 -11.30 -6.54
N ASP A 81 14.50 -12.41 -7.05
CA ASP A 81 15.66 -12.41 -7.95
C ASP A 81 15.32 -12.04 -9.40
N GLY A 82 14.04 -11.80 -9.72
CA GLY A 82 13.56 -11.45 -11.05
C GLY A 82 13.49 -12.61 -12.05
N SER A 83 13.78 -13.85 -11.62
CA SER A 83 13.79 -15.01 -12.52
C SER A 83 12.39 -15.50 -12.94
N ALA A 84 11.35 -15.11 -12.19
CA ALA A 84 9.97 -15.40 -12.56
C ALA A 84 9.38 -14.29 -13.43
N LYS A 85 8.70 -14.66 -14.52
CA LYS A 85 7.94 -13.71 -15.35
C LYS A 85 6.81 -13.09 -14.53
N ARG A 86 6.71 -11.77 -14.56
CA ARG A 86 5.55 -11.01 -14.07
C ARG A 86 4.43 -11.12 -15.09
N VAL A 87 3.46 -11.99 -14.84
CA VAL A 87 2.26 -12.15 -15.67
C VAL A 87 1.07 -11.82 -14.79
N MET A 88 0.17 -10.96 -15.28
CA MET A 88 -1.13 -10.72 -14.66
C MET A 88 -2.07 -11.88 -14.99
N GLU A 89 -2.48 -12.61 -13.98
CA GLU A 89 -3.40 -13.72 -14.10
C GLU A 89 -4.76 -13.33 -13.51
N VAL A 90 -5.82 -13.45 -14.30
CA VAL A 90 -7.20 -13.22 -13.85
C VAL A 90 -7.52 -14.19 -12.73
N ALA A 91 -8.12 -13.70 -11.65
CA ALA A 91 -8.53 -14.52 -10.53
C ALA A 91 -9.89 -15.21 -10.77
N ASP A 92 -10.02 -16.43 -10.29
CA ASP A 92 -11.29 -17.11 -10.16
C ASP A 92 -12.05 -16.57 -8.95
N LYS A 93 -13.27 -16.06 -9.15
CA LYS A 93 -14.15 -15.59 -8.08
C LYS A 93 -14.82 -16.78 -7.39
N GLN A 94 -14.51 -16.98 -6.11
CA GLN A 94 -15.04 -18.08 -5.30
C GLN A 94 -16.27 -17.67 -4.46
N GLY A 95 -16.51 -16.36 -4.32
CA GLY A 95 -17.56 -15.80 -3.47
C GLY A 95 -17.08 -15.51 -2.05
N ASN A 96 -17.93 -14.84 -1.26
CA ASN A 96 -17.60 -14.33 0.08
C ASN A 96 -16.31 -13.48 0.12
N GLY A 97 -16.07 -12.67 -0.92
CA GLY A 97 -14.86 -11.86 -1.06
C GLY A 97 -13.60 -12.64 -1.43
N VAL A 98 -13.69 -13.96 -1.64
CA VAL A 98 -12.54 -14.82 -1.94
C VAL A 98 -12.31 -14.90 -3.45
N TYR A 99 -11.05 -14.68 -3.85
CA TYR A 99 -10.55 -14.84 -5.21
C TYR A 99 -9.30 -15.73 -5.19
N SER A 100 -9.11 -16.55 -6.21
CA SER A 100 -7.99 -17.49 -6.25
C SER A 100 -7.34 -17.63 -7.62
N ILE A 101 -6.09 -18.08 -7.60
CA ILE A 101 -5.39 -18.61 -8.78
C ILE A 101 -4.77 -19.96 -8.45
N LYS A 102 -4.59 -20.80 -9.46
CA LYS A 102 -3.82 -22.05 -9.36
C LYS A 102 -2.49 -21.88 -10.08
N LYS A 103 -1.40 -22.04 -9.34
CA LYS A 103 -0.05 -21.85 -9.86
C LYS A 103 0.85 -23.04 -9.53
N THR A 104 1.63 -23.46 -10.52
CA THR A 104 2.78 -24.35 -10.27
C THR A 104 4.02 -23.49 -10.12
N LEU A 105 4.69 -23.56 -8.97
CA LEU A 105 5.91 -22.81 -8.70
C LEU A 105 7.14 -23.70 -8.88
N SER A 106 8.08 -23.27 -9.71
CA SER A 106 9.34 -23.99 -9.94
C SER A 106 10.35 -23.67 -8.85
N SER A 107 11.10 -24.68 -8.39
CA SER A 107 12.23 -24.51 -7.46
C SER A 107 13.52 -24.05 -8.14
N VAL A 108 13.53 -23.92 -9.48
CA VAL A 108 14.74 -23.54 -10.22
C VAL A 108 15.15 -22.11 -9.86
N VAL A 109 16.25 -21.99 -9.14
CA VAL A 109 17.07 -20.79 -9.11
C VAL A 109 17.79 -20.78 -10.45
N LEU A 110 17.43 -19.83 -11.34
CA LEU A 110 18.25 -19.63 -12.54
C LEU A 110 19.70 -19.41 -12.07
N PRO A 111 20.68 -20.14 -12.62
CA PRO A 111 22.06 -19.96 -12.21
C PRO A 111 22.46 -18.50 -12.44
N LEU A 112 23.25 -17.95 -11.50
CA LEU A 112 23.77 -16.59 -11.42
C LEU A 112 24.63 -16.15 -12.64
N SER A 113 24.57 -16.87 -13.76
CA SER A 113 25.40 -16.64 -14.95
C SER A 113 24.84 -15.59 -15.92
N SER A 114 23.65 -15.04 -15.70
CA SER A 114 23.07 -14.02 -16.60
C SER A 114 23.12 -12.59 -16.04
N ARG A 115 23.80 -12.37 -14.90
CA ARG A 115 24.27 -11.03 -14.53
C ARG A 115 25.67 -10.85 -15.12
N GLN A 116 25.74 -10.43 -16.39
CA GLN A 116 26.88 -9.65 -16.83
C GLN A 116 26.49 -8.16 -16.80
N PRO A 117 27.46 -7.29 -16.47
CA PRO A 117 27.24 -5.88 -16.13
C PRO A 117 26.73 -5.03 -17.30
#